data_AF-A0A355FUN0-F1
#
_entry.id   AF-A0A355FUN0-F1
#
_cell.length_a   1.000
_cell.length_b   1.000
_cell.length_c   1.000
_cell.angle_alpha   90.00
_cell.angle_beta   90.00
_cell.angle_gamma   90.00
#
_symmetry.space_group_name_H-M   'P 1'
#
loop_
_entity.id
_entity.type
_entity.pdbx_description
1 polymer ?
#
loop_
_entity_poly.entity_id
_entity_poly.type
_entity_poly.pdbx_seq_one_letter_code
_entity_poly.pdbx_strand_id
1 'polypeptide(L)' 'MKRIEHIGIAVQDLAGAEKIFEDILGYAPHKRERVDSESVEVSFFQTGESKV' A
#
# COMPACT_ATOMS: atom_id res chain seq x y z
N MET A 1 -24.20 -0.03 3.42
CA MET A 1 -23.28 -1.19 3.28
C MET A 1 -21.93 -0.79 3.85
N LYS A 2 -21.33 -1.61 4.73
CA LYS A 2 -19.96 -1.39 5.24
C LYS A 2 -18.99 -2.01 4.23
N ARG A 3 -18.10 -1.21 3.64
CA ARG A 3 -17.00 -1.66 2.78
C ARG A 3 -15.67 -1.38 3.47
N ILE A 4 -14.65 -2.18 3.14
CA ILE A 4 -13.29 -1.95 3.61
C ILE A 4 -12.70 -0.85 2.71
N GLU A 5 -12.31 0.27 3.30
CA GLU A 5 -11.65 1.36 2.59
C GLU A 5 -10.21 0.98 2.24
N HIS A 6 -9.44 0.52 3.23
CA HIS A 6 -8.07 0.06 3.02
C HIS A 6 -7.61 -0.99 4.03
N ILE A 7 -6.51 -1.68 3.71
CA ILE A 7 -5.81 -2.62 4.59
C ILE A 7 -4.37 -2.14 4.76
N GLY A 8 -3.98 -1.70 5.97
CA GLY A 8 -2.60 -1.35 6.25
C GLY A 8 -1.75 -2.58 6.60
N ILE A 9 -0.58 -2.71 5.98
CA ILE A 9 0.39 -3.78 6.24
C ILE A 9 1.72 -3.16 6.68
N ALA A 10 2.12 -3.39 7.92
CA ALA A 10 3.43 -2.98 8.40
C ALA A 10 4.51 -3.89 7.83
N VAL A 11 5.52 -3.29 7.20
CA VAL A 11 6.63 -4.01 6.56
C VAL A 11 7.97 -3.48 7.06
N GLN A 12 8.98 -4.33 7.09
CA GLN A 12 10.33 -3.95 7.52
C GLN A 12 11.07 -3.12 6.46
N ASP A 13 10.83 -3.42 5.18
CA ASP A 13 11.40 -2.69 4.04
C ASP A 13 10.30 -2.41 3.02
N LEU A 14 10.03 -1.12 2.80
CA LEU A 14 8.97 -0.69 1.88
C LEU A 14 9.30 -1.05 0.44
N ALA A 15 10.55 -0.88 0.01
CA ALA A 15 10.95 -1.15 -1.38
C ALA A 15 10.86 -2.64 -1.71
N GLY A 16 11.32 -3.51 -0.81
CA GLY A 16 11.17 -4.96 -0.94
C GLY A 16 9.71 -5.40 -0.93
N ALA A 17 8.89 -4.83 -0.05
CA ALA A 17 7.46 -5.13 0.00
C ALA A 17 6.74 -4.73 -1.30
N GLU A 18 7.01 -3.53 -1.83
CA GLU A 18 6.41 -3.07 -3.07
C GLU A 18 6.69 -4.01 -4.23
N LYS A 19 7.92 -4.51 -4.35
CA LYS A 19 8.26 -5.48 -5.39
C LYS A 19 7.43 -6.75 -5.28
N ILE A 20 7.27 -7.27 -4.06
CA ILE A 20 6.44 -8.47 -3.81
C ILE A 20 4.98 -8.19 -4.18
N PHE A 21 4.43 -7.06 -3.76
CA PHE A 21 3.04 -6.71 -4.06
C PHE A 21 2.82 -6.42 -5.54
N GLU A 22 3.76 -5.78 -6.23
CA GLU A 22 3.72 -5.57 -7.68
C GLU A 22 3.76 -6.91 -8.43
N ASP A 23 4.62 -7.85 -8.02
CA ASP A 23 4.70 -9.19 -8.62
C ASP A 23 3.40 -9.99 -8.40
N ILE A 24 2.76 -9.87 -7.23
CA ILE A 24 1.52 -10.58 -6.89
C ILE A 24 0.29 -9.96 -7.55
N LEU A 25 0.17 -8.63 -7.51
CA LEU A 25 -1.00 -7.90 -7.99
C LEU A 25 -0.94 -7.62 -9.49
N GLY A 26 0.25 -7.65 -10.09
CA GLY A 26 0.48 -7.42 -11.52
C GLY A 26 0.50 -5.95 -11.92
N TYR A 27 0.57 -5.02 -10.96
CA TYR A 27 0.69 -3.58 -11.20
C TYR A 27 1.48 -2.89 -10.09
N ALA A 28 2.20 -1.84 -10.49
CA ALA A 28 3.02 -1.01 -9.60
C ALA A 28 2.15 -0.21 -8.60
N PRO A 29 2.73 0.19 -7.45
CA PRO A 29 2.06 1.08 -6.51
C PRO A 29 1.67 2.40 -7.19
N HIS A 30 0.48 2.91 -6.89
CA HIS A 30 -0.04 4.13 -7.53
C HIS A 30 0.49 5.42 -6.89
N LYS A 31 0.89 5.36 -5.62
CA LYS A 31 1.35 6.52 -4.84
C LYS A 31 2.22 6.08 -3.69
N ARG A 32 3.27 6.85 -3.40
CA ARG A 32 3.96 6.84 -2.11
C ARG A 32 3.69 8.14 -1.38
N GLU A 33 3.51 8.06 -0.07
CA GLU A 33 3.32 9.23 0.77
C GLU A 33 4.04 9.04 2.09
N ARG A 34 4.78 10.07 2.49
CA ARG A 34 5.28 10.18 3.85
C ARG A 34 4.23 10.88 4.70
N VAL A 35 3.78 10.22 5.76
CA VAL A 35 2.81 10.75 6.71
C VAL A 35 3.58 11.19 7.95
N ASP A 36 4.04 12.44 7.98
CA ASP A 36 4.91 12.93 9.06
C ASP A 36 4.25 12.86 10.44
N SER A 37 2.93 13.08 10.53
CA SER A 37 2.16 12.96 11.78
C SER A 37 2.27 11.58 12.43
N GLU A 38 2.40 10.55 11.60
CA GLU A 38 2.51 9.15 12.01
C GLU A 38 3.96 8.63 11.89
N SER A 39 4.88 9.45 11.37
CA SER A 39 6.29 9.11 11.11
C SER A 39 6.47 7.84 10.28
N VAL A 40 5.57 7.59 9.33
CA VAL A 40 5.62 6.42 8.42
C VAL A 40 5.70 6.84 6.95
N GLU A 41 6.27 5.95 6.14
CA GLU A 41 6.20 6.01 4.69
C GLU A 41 5.25 4.91 4.21
N VAL A 42 4.28 5.27 3.38
CA VAL A 42 3.20 4.39 2.93
C VAL A 42 3.24 4.31 1.41
N SER A 43 3.12 3.09 0.88
CA SER A 43 2.90 2.84 -0.54
C SER A 43 1.51 2.30 -0.76
N PHE A 44 0.78 2.87 -1.71
CA PHE A 44 -0.64 2.58 -1.94
C PHE A 44 -0.83 1.80 -3.24
N PHE A 45 -1.36 0.59 -3.12
CA PHE A 45 -1.82 -0.23 -4.22
C PHE A 45 -3.34 -0.11 -4.38
N GLN A 46 -3.81 0.24 -5.58
CA GLN A 46 -5.24 0.31 -5.86
C GLN A 46 -5.76 -1.08 -6.25
N THR A 47 -6.60 -1.70 -5.42
CA THR A 47 -7.22 -3.02 -5.69
C THR A 47 -8.72 -2.86 -5.90
N GLY A 48 -9.16 -2.67 -7.15
CA GLY A 48 -10.58 -2.48 -7.47
C GLY A 48 -11.14 -1.21 -6.81
N GLU A 49 -12.13 -1.36 -5.93
CA GLU A 49 -12.73 -0.25 -5.17
C GLU A 49 -12.02 0.06 -3.84
N SER A 50 -11.06 -0.76 -3.42
CA SER A 50 -10.33 -0.63 -2.14
C SER A 50 -8.83 -0.41 -2.38
N LYS A 51 -8.07 -0.10 -1.31
CA LYS A 51 -6.62 0.10 -1.37
C LYS A 51 -5.87 -0.79 -0.37
N VAL A 52 -4.64 -1.18 -0.70
CA VAL A 52 -3.70 -1.85 0.21
C VAL A 52 -2.49 -0.94 0.39
#